data_AF-A0A0W1I8G8-F1
#
_entry.id   AF-A0A0W1I8G8-F1
#
_cell.length_a   1.000
_cell.length_b   1.000
_cell.length_c   1.000
_cell.angle_alpha   90.00
_cell.angle_beta   90.00
_cell.angle_gamma   90.00
#
_symmetry.space_group_name_H-M   'P 1'
#
loop_
_entity.id
_entity.type
_entity.pdbx_description
1 polymer ?
#
loop_
_entity_poly.entity_id
_entity_poly.type
_entity_poly.pdbx_seq_one_letter_code
_entity_poly.pdbx_strand_id
1 'polypeptide(L)'
;MPWAAGFGVLLLIFLIWQFPSFKAQAELGSAYAARVGCSCRYVQGRSLDSCQTDFEPGMELVSLSDDPATKTVTGSVPLLASRSARYAGANGCLINPAP
;
A
#
# COMPACT_ATOMS: atom_id res chain seq x y z
N MET A 1 -8.90 23.11 31.21
CA MET A 1 -8.74 23.93 29.99
C MET A 1 -9.82 23.55 28.98
N PRO A 2 -11.00 24.21 28.99
CA PRO A 2 -12.18 23.79 28.23
C PRO A 2 -11.97 23.81 26.70
N TRP A 3 -11.06 24.65 26.22
CA TRP A 3 -10.67 24.73 24.81
C TRP A 3 -10.02 23.44 24.29
N ALA A 4 -9.25 22.72 25.12
CA ALA A 4 -8.62 21.46 24.71
C ALA A 4 -9.65 20.37 24.41
N ALA A 5 -10.75 20.32 25.18
CA ALA A 5 -11.86 19.41 24.91
C ALA A 5 -12.57 19.77 23.60
N GLY A 6 -12.80 21.07 23.34
CA GLY A 6 -13.36 21.55 22.07
C GLY A 6 -12.52 21.16 20.85
N PHE A 7 -11.21 21.39 20.90
CA PHE A 7 -10.31 20.98 19.81
C PHE A 7 -10.24 19.46 19.64
N GLY A 8 -10.26 18.70 20.75
CA GLY A 8 -10.28 17.24 20.69
C GLY A 8 -11.52 16.71 19.95
N VAL A 9 -12.71 17.26 20.24
CA VAL A 9 -13.95 16.87 19.54
C VAL A 9 -13.90 17.22 18.06
N LEU A 10 -13.44 18.42 17.71
CA LEU A 10 -13.31 18.84 16.31
C LEU A 10 -12.33 17.96 15.52
N LEU A 11 -11.19 17.60 16.12
CA LEU A 11 -10.21 16.69 15.53
C LEU A 11 -10.84 15.30 15.26
N LEU A 12 -11.58 14.75 16.23
CA LEU A 12 -12.24 13.46 16.07
C LEU A 12 -13.28 13.49 14.94
N ILE A 13 -14.10 14.53 14.86
CA ILE A 13 -15.08 14.71 13.78
C ILE A 13 -14.36 14.78 12.43
N PHE A 14 -13.29 15.56 12.34
CA PHE A 14 -12.49 15.69 11.12
C PHE A 14 -11.88 14.34 10.68
N LEU A 15 -11.29 13.60 11.61
CA LEU A 15 -10.70 12.28 11.33
C LEU A 15 -11.76 11.27 10.88
N ILE A 16 -12.91 11.21 11.53
CA ILE A 16 -14.03 10.33 11.13
C ILE A 16 -14.49 10.67 9.71
N TRP A 17 -14.61 11.96 9.40
CA TRP A 17 -15.03 12.42 8.08
C TRP A 17 -14.01 12.11 6.98
N GLN A 18 -12.72 12.24 7.26
CA GLN A 18 -11.64 12.02 6.29
C GLN A 18 -11.19 10.56 6.17
N PHE A 19 -11.50 9.71 7.16
CA PHE A 19 -11.06 8.33 7.20
C PHE A 19 -11.34 7.53 5.91
N PRO A 20 -12.53 7.63 5.25
CA PRO A 20 -12.78 6.92 4.01
C PRO A 20 -11.84 7.35 2.86
N SER A 21 -11.51 8.64 2.79
CA SER A 21 -10.59 9.19 1.79
C SER A 21 -9.18 8.64 1.98
N PHE A 22 -8.67 8.67 3.22
CA PHE A 22 -7.36 8.09 3.54
C PHE A 22 -7.30 6.60 3.28
N LYS A 23 -8.37 5.86 3.62
CA LYS A 23 -8.45 4.43 3.34
C LYS A 23 -8.41 4.13 1.84
N ALA A 24 -9.16 4.89 1.03
CA ALA A 24 -9.16 4.72 -0.43
C ALA A 24 -7.78 5.00 -1.05
N GLN A 25 -7.09 6.05 -0.59
CA GLN A 25 -5.72 6.36 -1.02
C GLN A 25 -4.74 5.26 -0.61
N ALA A 26 -4.84 4.76 0.61
CA ALA A 26 -4.01 3.66 1.09
C ALA A 26 -4.23 2.36 0.30
N GLU A 27 -5.47 2.06 -0.10
CA GLU A 27 -5.81 0.93 -0.97
C GLU A 27 -5.17 1.07 -2.36
N LEU A 28 -5.25 2.26 -2.95
CA LEU A 28 -4.62 2.56 -4.24
C LEU A 28 -3.09 2.45 -4.17
N GLY A 29 -2.48 3.08 -3.15
CA GLY A 29 -1.04 3.03 -2.93
C GLY A 29 -0.52 1.61 -2.68
N SER A 30 -1.25 0.83 -1.87
CA SER A 30 -0.93 -0.58 -1.60
C SER A 30 -1.00 -1.44 -2.87
N ALA A 31 -2.05 -1.25 -3.70
CA ALA A 31 -2.21 -2.00 -4.94
C ALA A 31 -1.16 -1.64 -6.00
N TYR A 32 -0.85 -0.34 -6.12
CA TYR A 32 0.23 0.14 -6.99
C TYR A 32 1.58 -0.44 -6.55
N ALA A 33 1.92 -0.31 -5.27
CA ALA A 33 3.17 -0.82 -4.71
C ALA A 33 3.30 -2.32 -4.89
N ALA A 34 2.24 -3.09 -4.66
CA ALA A 34 2.23 -4.54 -4.89
C ALA A 34 2.56 -4.87 -6.35
N ARG A 35 1.93 -4.19 -7.32
CA ARG A 35 2.15 -4.44 -8.73
C ARG A 35 3.55 -4.05 -9.20
N VAL A 36 3.99 -2.84 -8.84
CA VAL A 36 5.32 -2.31 -9.19
C VAL A 36 6.41 -3.15 -8.52
N GLY A 37 6.27 -3.43 -7.23
CA GLY A 37 7.17 -4.29 -6.47
C GLY A 37 7.25 -5.70 -7.07
N CYS A 38 6.12 -6.32 -7.44
CA CYS A 38 6.10 -7.59 -8.14
C CYS A 38 6.87 -7.53 -9.47
N SER A 39 6.63 -6.51 -10.29
CA SER A 39 7.31 -6.37 -11.57
C SER A 39 8.82 -6.16 -11.39
N CYS A 40 9.22 -5.32 -10.46
CA CYS A 40 10.62 -5.13 -10.11
C CYS A 40 11.28 -6.43 -9.61
N ARG A 41 10.60 -7.18 -8.72
CA ARG A 41 11.14 -8.41 -8.13
C ARG A 41 11.20 -9.60 -9.09
N TYR A 42 10.15 -9.82 -9.88
CA TYR A 42 9.96 -11.06 -10.66
C TYR A 42 10.11 -10.88 -12.17
N VAL A 43 9.86 -9.68 -12.71
CA VAL A 43 10.07 -9.39 -14.14
C VAL A 43 11.49 -8.85 -14.36
N GLN A 44 11.93 -7.90 -13.55
CA GLN A 44 13.28 -7.33 -13.66
C GLN A 44 14.35 -8.14 -12.89
N GLY A 45 13.94 -8.96 -11.91
CA GLY A 45 14.85 -9.82 -11.14
C GLY A 45 15.65 -9.10 -10.05
N ARG A 46 15.21 -7.91 -9.61
CA ARG A 46 15.84 -7.13 -8.52
C ARG A 46 15.47 -7.71 -7.15
N SER A 47 16.24 -7.34 -6.11
CA SER A 47 15.84 -7.60 -4.72
C SER A 47 14.64 -6.72 -4.33
N LEU A 48 13.83 -7.19 -3.38
CA LEU A 48 12.64 -6.46 -2.93
C LEU A 48 13.01 -5.10 -2.32
N ASP A 49 14.11 -5.02 -1.56
CA ASP A 49 14.60 -3.77 -0.96
C ASP A 49 14.91 -2.71 -2.01
N SER A 50 15.48 -3.12 -3.14
CA SER A 50 15.74 -2.20 -4.25
C SER A 50 14.46 -1.68 -4.88
N CYS A 51 13.34 -2.41 -4.81
CA CYS A 51 12.09 -2.00 -5.45
C CYS A 51 11.41 -0.82 -4.75
N GLN A 52 11.65 -0.61 -3.45
CA GLN A 52 11.07 0.53 -2.71
C GLN A 52 11.58 1.88 -3.24
N THR A 53 12.77 1.93 -3.84
CA THR A 53 13.30 3.17 -4.41
C THR A 53 12.59 3.62 -5.68
N ASP A 54 11.74 2.77 -6.26
CA ASP A 54 10.98 3.08 -7.47
C ASP A 54 9.66 3.81 -7.16
N PHE A 55 9.36 4.05 -5.88
CA PHE A 55 8.11 4.70 -5.46
C PHE A 55 8.18 6.22 -5.53
N GLU A 56 7.03 6.82 -5.83
CA GLU A 56 6.89 8.28 -5.87
C GLU A 56 6.90 8.90 -4.47
N PRO A 57 7.25 10.20 -4.34
CA PRO A 57 7.10 10.93 -3.08
C PRO A 57 5.67 10.81 -2.54
N GLY A 58 5.52 10.64 -1.22
CA GLY A 58 4.22 10.41 -0.57
C GLY A 58 3.87 8.93 -0.36
N MET A 59 4.72 8.00 -0.79
CA MET A 59 4.54 6.55 -0.58
C MET A 59 5.39 5.99 0.56
N GLU A 60 5.96 6.83 1.42
CA GLU A 60 6.93 6.45 2.46
C GLU A 60 6.32 5.51 3.53
N LEU A 61 5.00 5.56 3.69
CA LEU A 61 4.26 4.69 4.61
C LEU A 61 3.99 3.30 4.02
N VAL A 62 4.25 3.07 2.73
CA VAL A 62 3.98 1.80 2.07
C VAL A 62 5.14 0.84 2.31
N SER A 63 4.83 -0.33 2.84
CA SER A 63 5.78 -1.44 2.99
C SER A 63 5.51 -2.53 1.96
N LEU A 64 6.58 -3.24 1.56
CA LEU A 64 6.49 -4.43 0.71
C LEU A 64 6.80 -5.70 1.50
N SER A 65 6.10 -6.79 1.17
CA SER A 65 6.41 -8.15 1.60
C SER A 65 6.36 -9.08 0.39
N ASP A 66 7.30 -10.02 0.31
CA ASP A 66 7.40 -11.00 -0.78
C ASP A 66 7.08 -12.41 -0.27
N ASP A 67 6.27 -13.16 -1.02
CA ASP A 67 6.07 -14.60 -0.88
C ASP A 67 6.64 -15.31 -2.13
N PRO A 68 7.87 -15.84 -2.05
CA PRO A 68 8.53 -16.52 -3.16
C PRO A 68 7.86 -17.82 -3.60
N ALA A 69 7.12 -18.50 -2.71
CA ALA A 69 6.50 -19.79 -3.03
C ALA A 69 5.35 -19.60 -4.03
N THR A 70 4.58 -18.52 -3.86
CA THR A 70 3.47 -18.19 -4.76
C THR A 70 3.84 -17.11 -5.80
N LYS A 71 5.03 -16.52 -5.68
CA LYS A 71 5.50 -15.35 -6.44
C LYS A 71 4.54 -14.17 -6.32
N THR A 72 4.17 -13.87 -5.09
CA THR A 72 3.22 -12.81 -4.74
C THR A 72 3.92 -11.73 -3.94
N VAL A 73 3.77 -10.47 -4.35
CA VAL A 73 4.21 -9.32 -3.56
C VAL A 73 2.99 -8.61 -2.99
N THR A 74 3.07 -8.24 -1.72
CA THR A 74 2.04 -7.50 -0.98
C THR A 74 2.56 -6.13 -0.64
N GLY A 75 1.82 -5.10 -1.05
CA GLY A 75 2.00 -3.72 -0.58
C GLY A 75 1.00 -3.42 0.51
N SER A 76 1.41 -2.71 1.56
CA SER A 76 0.51 -2.35 2.66
C SER A 76 0.84 -0.99 3.25
N VAL A 77 -0.21 -0.27 3.64
CA VAL A 77 -0.10 0.92 4.50
C VAL A 77 -0.57 0.52 5.90
N PRO A 78 0.26 0.69 6.95
CA PRO A 78 -0.07 0.27 8.30
C PRO A 78 -1.46 0.73 8.73
N LEU A 79 -2.27 -0.22 9.24
CA LEU A 79 -3.63 -0.01 9.75
C LEU A 79 -4.69 0.47 8.76
N LEU A 80 -4.33 0.76 7.50
CA LEU A 80 -5.25 1.35 6.52
C LEU A 80 -5.62 0.39 5.39
N ALA A 81 -4.64 -0.27 4.77
CA ALA A 81 -4.88 -1.09 3.59
C ALA A 81 -3.78 -2.12 3.34
N SER A 82 -4.13 -3.20 2.63
CA SER A 82 -3.18 -4.22 2.16
C SER A 82 -3.68 -4.83 0.86
N ARG A 83 -2.82 -4.88 -0.16
CA ARG A 83 -3.13 -5.40 -1.48
C ARG A 83 -1.95 -6.18 -2.04
N SER A 84 -2.25 -7.17 -2.88
CA SER A 84 -1.24 -8.08 -3.40
C SER A 84 -1.31 -8.19 -4.92
N ALA A 85 -0.16 -8.49 -5.53
CA ALA A 85 -0.04 -8.80 -6.93
C ALA A 85 0.81 -10.06 -7.10
N ARG A 86 0.37 -10.95 -7.99
CA ARG A 86 1.01 -12.22 -8.28
C ARG A 86 1.63 -12.23 -9.66
N TYR A 87 2.83 -12.76 -9.77
CA TYR A 87 3.47 -13.01 -11.05
C TYR A 87 2.82 -14.20 -11.77
N ALA A 88 2.37 -13.96 -13.00
CA ALA A 88 1.63 -14.90 -13.84
C ALA A 88 2.35 -15.18 -15.18
N GLY A 89 3.68 -15.29 -15.14
CA GLY A 89 4.49 -15.64 -16.31
C GLY A 89 4.40 -14.57 -17.40
N ALA A 90 3.99 -14.97 -18.62
CA ALA A 90 3.88 -14.08 -19.77
C ALA A 90 2.90 -12.92 -19.56
N ASN A 91 1.93 -13.04 -18.64
CA ASN A 91 0.99 -11.98 -18.31
C ASN A 91 1.58 -10.93 -17.34
N GLY A 92 2.83 -11.10 -16.89
CA GLY A 92 3.48 -10.21 -15.94
C GLY A 92 2.87 -10.30 -14.54
N CYS A 93 2.77 -9.16 -13.86
CA CYS A 93 2.24 -9.07 -12.50
C CYS A 93 0.78 -8.58 -12.51
N LEU A 94 -0.10 -9.42 -11.97
CA LEU A 94 -1.54 -9.20 -11.91
C LEU A 94 -1.97 -8.89 -10.48
N ILE A 95 -2.79 -7.86 -10.31
CA ILE A 95 -3.33 -7.49 -8.99
C ILE A 95 -4.38 -8.53 -8.59
N ASN A 96 -4.32 -9.00 -7.35
CA ASN A 96 -5.35 -9.85 -6.78
C ASN A 96 -6.64 -9.03 -6.56
N PRO A 97 -7.83 -9.62 -6.81
CA PRO A 97 -9.09 -8.95 -6.57
C PRO A 97 -9.13 -8.34 -5.16
N ALA A 98 -9.72 -7.15 -5.05
CA ALA A 98 -10.02 -6.61 -3.72
C ALA A 98 -10.98 -7.59 -3.01
N PRO A 99 -10.77 -7.86 -1.71
CA PRO A 99 -11.74 -8.61 -0.92
C PRO A 99 -13.08 -7.88 -0.82
#